data_AF-A0AA39YDD3-F1
#
_entry.id   AF-A0AA39YDD3-F1
#
_cell.length_a   1.000
_cell.length_b   1.000
_cell.length_c   1.000
_cell.angle_alpha   90.00
_cell.angle_beta   90.00
_cell.angle_gamma   90.00
#
_symmetry.space_group_name_H-M   'P 1'
#
loop_
_entity.id
_entity.type
_entity.pdbx_description
1 polymer ?
#
loop_
_entity_poly.entity_id
_entity_poly.type
_entity_poly.pdbx_seq_one_letter_code
_entity_poly.pdbx_strand_id
1 'polypeptide(L)'
;MTPKADGLILRSIRTDYKFPMTYPDRVTVLHKLRSEPTDETDSFILDVVILSERHRRPAARCVEDIVVYDYRRGKKTPLKPFMLKQFRETFALQEAAKQKYSARVDVLSKQVRALETSSWDRPDAKEDFGSAGA
;
A
#
# COMPACT_ATOMS: atom_id res chain seq x y z
N MET A 1 5.81 28.13 -21.21
CA MET A 1 6.20 28.33 -19.80
C MET A 1 7.34 27.37 -19.51
N THR A 2 8.59 27.84 -19.43
CA THR A 2 9.76 26.96 -19.20
C THR A 2 9.85 26.65 -17.70
N PRO A 3 9.82 25.38 -17.26
CA PRO A 3 9.93 25.05 -15.83
C PRO A 3 11.27 25.56 -15.30
N LYS A 4 11.24 26.43 -14.29
CA LYS A 4 12.43 27.15 -13.81
C LYS A 4 13.27 26.35 -12.81
N ALA A 5 12.93 25.12 -12.45
CA ALA A 5 13.62 24.33 -11.42
C ALA A 5 13.41 22.83 -11.64
N ASP A 6 14.13 22.01 -10.85
CA ASP A 6 13.90 20.56 -10.81
C ASP A 6 12.45 20.26 -10.41
N GLY A 7 11.84 19.32 -11.11
CA GLY A 7 10.49 18.84 -10.82
C GLY A 7 10.41 17.32 -10.86
N LEU A 8 9.23 16.81 -10.53
CA LEU A 8 8.92 15.37 -10.58
C LEU A 8 8.17 15.06 -11.87
N ILE A 9 8.51 13.94 -12.50
CA ILE A 9 7.84 13.41 -13.68
C ILE A 9 7.34 12.01 -13.34
N LEU A 10 6.04 11.76 -13.55
CA LEU A 10 5.50 10.40 -13.54
C LEU A 10 5.95 9.69 -14.82
N ARG A 11 7.01 8.89 -14.72
CA ARG A 11 7.59 8.14 -15.85
C ARG A 11 6.68 7.01 -16.30
N SER A 12 6.06 6.32 -15.36
CA SER A 12 5.04 5.33 -15.66
C SER A 12 4.08 5.15 -14.48
N ILE A 13 2.87 4.71 -14.79
CA ILE A 13 1.89 4.28 -13.80
C ILE A 13 1.19 3.03 -14.32
N ARG A 14 1.06 2.02 -13.46
CA ARG A 14 0.22 0.86 -13.69
C ARG A 14 -0.86 0.82 -12.63
N THR A 15 -2.11 0.64 -13.05
CA THR A 15 -3.25 0.54 -12.14
C THR A 15 -4.03 -0.74 -12.42
N ASP A 16 -4.16 -1.56 -11.39
CA ASP A 16 -4.94 -2.79 -11.40
C ASP A 16 -6.26 -2.54 -10.65
N TYR A 17 -7.37 -2.44 -11.40
CA TYR A 17 -8.71 -2.26 -10.83
C TYR A 17 -9.29 -3.60 -10.39
N LYS A 18 -9.79 -3.67 -9.15
CA LYS A 18 -10.34 -4.91 -8.58
C LYS A 18 -11.84 -5.04 -8.76
N PHE A 19 -12.57 -3.93 -8.79
CA PHE A 19 -14.01 -3.89 -9.03
C PHE A 19 -14.45 -2.48 -9.44
N PRO A 20 -15.58 -2.33 -10.15
CA PRO A 20 -16.12 -1.01 -10.50
C PRO A 20 -16.66 -0.30 -9.25
N MET A 21 -16.18 0.91 -8.99
CA MET A 21 -16.76 1.78 -7.96
C MET A 21 -17.82 2.70 -8.58
N THR A 22 -18.86 3.00 -7.83
CA THR A 22 -19.94 3.92 -8.23
C THR A 22 -20.03 5.09 -7.26
N TYR A 23 -20.36 6.27 -7.78
CA TYR A 23 -20.65 7.44 -6.96
C TYR A 23 -21.99 7.27 -6.21
N PRO A 24 -22.13 7.79 -4.98
CA PRO A 24 -21.06 8.32 -4.13
C PRO A 24 -20.30 7.19 -3.41
N ASP A 25 -18.98 7.33 -3.33
CA ASP A 25 -18.09 6.54 -2.48
C ASP A 25 -16.98 7.44 -1.94
N ARG A 26 -16.44 7.12 -0.77
CA ARG A 26 -15.26 7.78 -0.21
C ARG A 26 -14.09 6.82 -0.33
N VAL A 27 -12.94 7.34 -0.70
CA VAL A 27 -11.74 6.55 -0.87
C VAL A 27 -10.61 7.05 0.03
N THR A 28 -9.92 6.10 0.63
CA THR A 28 -8.64 6.34 1.30
C THR A 28 -7.53 5.85 0.38
N VAL A 29 -6.59 6.75 0.06
CA VAL A 29 -5.45 6.43 -0.81
C VAL A 29 -4.18 6.40 0.03
N LEU A 30 -3.52 5.24 0.05
CA LEU A 30 -2.32 5.01 0.84
C LEU A 30 -1.14 4.79 -0.09
N HIS A 31 -0.07 5.56 0.11
CA HIS A 31 1.18 5.42 -0.62
C HIS A 31 2.27 4.94 0.33
N LYS A 32 3.19 4.13 -0.20
CA LYS A 32 4.43 3.82 0.49
C LYS A 32 5.61 3.86 -0.48
N LEU A 33 6.78 4.24 0.02
CA LEU A 33 8.05 4.03 -0.67
C LEU A 33 8.29 2.53 -0.80
N ARG A 34 8.60 2.06 -2.02
CA ARG A 34 8.90 0.65 -2.28
C ARG A 34 10.26 0.23 -1.72
N SER A 35 11.25 1.11 -1.78
CA SER A 35 12.63 0.87 -1.36
C SER A 35 13.21 2.11 -0.68
N GLU A 36 14.23 1.90 0.15
CA GLU A 36 14.98 3.00 0.76
C GLU A 36 15.74 3.79 -0.30
N PRO A 37 15.74 5.13 -0.26
CA PRO A 37 16.52 5.94 -1.19
C PRO A 37 18.00 6.02 -0.78
N THR A 38 18.87 6.03 -1.79
CA THR A 38 20.31 6.35 -1.68
C THR A 38 20.61 7.77 -2.17
N ASP A 39 21.84 8.24 -2.00
CA ASP A 39 22.26 9.57 -2.43
C ASP A 39 22.25 9.72 -3.98
N GLU A 40 22.33 8.60 -4.71
CA GLU A 40 22.28 8.52 -6.17
C GLU A 40 20.86 8.35 -6.72
N THR A 41 19.85 8.22 -5.84
CA THR A 41 18.47 7.96 -6.25
C THR A 41 17.93 9.15 -7.05
N ASP A 42 17.70 8.93 -8.35
CA ASP A 42 17.11 9.90 -9.29
C ASP A 42 15.65 9.59 -9.63
N SER A 43 15.15 8.46 -9.14
CA SER A 43 13.79 7.97 -9.35
C SER A 43 13.37 7.04 -8.23
N PHE A 44 12.09 7.02 -7.91
CA PHE A 44 11.53 6.24 -6.82
C PHE A 44 10.16 5.69 -7.19
N ILE A 45 9.83 4.55 -6.58
CA ILE A 45 8.56 3.85 -6.82
C ILE A 45 7.67 3.99 -5.60
N LEU A 46 6.43 4.41 -5.84
CA LEU A 46 5.36 4.36 -4.84
C LEU A 46 4.46 3.15 -5.12
N ASP A 47 4.30 2.30 -4.10
CA ASP A 47 3.23 1.31 -4.09
C ASP A 47 1.99 1.96 -3.48
N VAL A 48 0.87 1.88 -4.19
CA VAL A 48 -0.37 2.57 -3.81
C VAL A 48 -1.50 1.57 -3.65
N VAL A 49 -2.30 1.75 -2.59
CA VAL A 49 -3.57 1.05 -2.41
C VAL A 49 -4.68 2.09 -2.30
N ILE A 50 -5.71 1.93 -3.13
CA ILE A 50 -6.94 2.71 -3.05
C ILE A 50 -7.99 1.84 -2.36
N LEU A 51 -8.45 2.26 -1.19
CA LEU A 51 -9.49 1.59 -0.40
C LEU A 51 -10.82 2.28 -0.63
N SER A 52 -11.87 1.53 -0.99
CA SER A 52 -13.25 2.02 -0.89
C SER A 52 -13.71 1.89 0.56
N GLU A 53 -14.17 2.99 1.14
CA GLU A 53 -14.71 3.01 2.50
C GLU A 53 -16.09 2.34 2.54
N ARG A 54 -16.93 2.57 1.53
CA ARG A 54 -18.26 1.94 1.44
C ARG A 54 -18.15 0.41 1.38
N HIS A 55 -17.25 -0.11 0.55
CA HIS A 55 -17.07 -1.56 0.37
C HIS A 55 -16.07 -2.17 1.36
N ARG A 56 -15.38 -1.34 2.16
CA ARG A 56 -14.37 -1.73 3.16
C ARG A 56 -13.30 -2.67 2.61
N ARG A 57 -12.88 -2.46 1.36
CA ARG A 57 -11.85 -3.29 0.71
C ARG A 57 -11.06 -2.52 -0.35
N PRO A 58 -9.86 -3.02 -0.75
CA PRO A 58 -9.10 -2.43 -1.84
C PRO A 58 -9.88 -2.43 -3.16
N ALA A 59 -10.04 -1.25 -3.75
CA ALA A 59 -10.68 -1.03 -5.04
C ALA A 59 -9.68 -1.05 -6.20
N ALA A 60 -8.47 -0.54 -5.97
CA ALA A 60 -7.39 -0.60 -6.95
C ALA A 60 -6.03 -0.68 -6.26
N ARG A 61 -5.03 -1.14 -7.01
CA ARG A 61 -3.61 -1.01 -6.66
C ARG A 61 -2.91 -0.24 -7.76
N CYS A 62 -2.01 0.66 -7.39
CA CYS A 62 -1.16 1.34 -8.35
C CYS A 62 0.32 1.11 -8.04
N VAL A 63 1.13 1.12 -9.09
CA VAL A 63 2.58 1.24 -8.99
C VAL A 63 2.96 2.46 -9.80
N GLU A 64 3.50 3.46 -9.12
CA GLU A 64 3.89 4.74 -9.71
C GLU A 64 5.41 4.84 -9.72
N ASP A 65 5.97 5.11 -10.88
CA ASP A 65 7.40 5.31 -11.07
C ASP A 65 7.67 6.78 -11.39
N ILE A 66 8.33 7.46 -10.46
CA ILE A 66 8.51 8.91 -10.46
C ILE A 66 9.99 9.23 -10.57
N VAL A 67 10.32 10.17 -11.46
CA VAL A 67 11.70 10.60 -11.74
C VAL A 67 11.87 12.06 -11.34
N VAL A 68 13.01 12.40 -10.77
CA VAL A 68 13.42 13.79 -10.53
C VAL A 68 14.15 14.30 -11.77
N TYR A 69 13.66 15.39 -12.34
CA TYR A 69 14.12 15.90 -13.62
C TYR A 69 14.55 17.36 -13.51
N ASP A 70 15.80 17.64 -13.91
CA ASP A 70 16.32 18.99 -14.06
C ASP A 70 15.89 19.52 -15.43
N TYR A 71 14.85 20.34 -15.43
CA TYR A 71 14.29 20.94 -16.64
C TYR A 71 15.21 21.98 -17.30
N ARG A 72 16.21 22.51 -16.58
CA ARG A 72 17.17 23.46 -17.15
C ARG A 72 18.22 22.73 -17.97
N ARG A 73 18.65 21.55 -17.50
CA ARG A 73 19.66 20.71 -18.16
C ARG A 73 19.06 19.63 -19.05
N GLY A 74 17.75 19.40 -19.00
CA GLY A 74 17.07 18.38 -19.81
C GLY A 74 17.51 16.95 -19.45
N LYS A 75 17.76 16.67 -18.18
CA LYS A 75 18.21 15.34 -17.72
C LYS A 75 17.70 14.99 -16.33
N LYS A 76 17.76 13.70 -16.00
CA LYS A 76 17.54 13.24 -14.63
C LYS A 76 18.57 13.83 -13.67
N THR A 77 18.14 14.06 -12.44
CA THR A 77 19.01 14.54 -11.36
C THR A 77 18.68 13.78 -10.08
N PRO A 78 19.64 13.57 -9.16
CA PRO A 78 19.35 12.95 -7.88
C PRO A 78 18.31 13.73 -7.05
N LEU A 79 17.72 13.05 -6.07
CA LEU A 79 16.88 13.67 -5.05
C LEU A 79 17.62 14.83 -4.37
N LYS A 80 16.90 15.92 -4.11
CA LYS A 80 17.43 17.04 -3.32
C LYS A 80 17.69 16.57 -1.89
N PRO A 81 18.67 17.15 -1.17
CA PRO A 81 19.02 16.72 0.19
C PRO A 81 17.83 16.65 1.16
N PHE A 82 16.91 17.61 1.08
CA PHE A 82 15.71 17.60 1.95
C PHE A 82 14.74 16.46 1.59
N MET A 83 14.60 16.11 0.30
CA MET A 83 13.75 15.00 -0.13
C MET A 83 14.34 13.68 0.32
N LEU A 84 15.65 13.50 0.14
CA LEU A 84 16.36 12.31 0.58
C LEU A 84 16.22 12.10 2.09
N LYS A 85 16.44 13.16 2.88
CA LYS A 85 16.25 13.12 4.34
C LYS A 85 14.82 12.68 4.70
N GLN A 86 13.81 13.33 4.11
CA GLN A 86 12.41 13.02 4.40
C GLN A 86 12.04 11.60 3.98
N PHE A 87 12.54 11.12 2.84
CA PHE A 87 12.24 9.78 2.35
C PHE A 87 12.92 8.70 3.20
N ARG A 88 14.15 8.90 3.66
CA ARG A 88 14.82 7.99 4.61
C ARG A 88 14.04 7.89 5.91
N GLU A 89 13.64 9.03 6.48
CA GLU A 89 12.82 9.07 7.69
C GLU A 89 11.47 8.35 7.49
N THR A 90 10.79 8.66 6.38
CA THR A 90 9.50 8.04 6.04
C THR A 90 9.65 6.53 5.85
N PHE A 91 10.71 6.08 5.18
CA PHE A 91 10.97 4.65 4.96
C PHE A 91 11.24 3.91 6.28
N ALA A 92 12.01 4.52 7.19
CA ALA A 92 12.24 3.96 8.52
C ALA A 92 10.93 3.81 9.32
N LEU A 93 10.06 4.84 9.28
CA LEU A 93 8.75 4.79 9.91
C LEU A 93 7.84 3.70 9.29
N GLN A 94 7.89 3.53 7.96
CA GLN A 94 7.16 2.45 7.27
C GLN A 94 7.62 1.07 7.73
N GLU A 95 8.93 0.82 7.81
CA GLU A 95 9.45 -0.49 8.23
C GLU A 95 9.14 -0.78 9.70
N ALA A 96 9.25 0.23 10.58
CA ALA A 96 8.84 0.10 11.98
C ALA A 96 7.32 -0.21 12.12
N ALA A 97 6.49 0.49 11.34
CA ALA A 97 5.04 0.24 11.31
C ALA A 97 4.72 -1.17 10.78
N LYS A 98 5.37 -1.58 9.69
CA LYS A 98 5.21 -2.92 9.10
C LYS A 98 5.54 -4.01 10.12
N GLN A 99 6.68 -3.91 10.82
CA GLN A 99 7.04 -4.87 11.87
C GLN A 99 5.97 -4.92 12.97
N LYS A 100 5.57 -3.75 13.50
CA LYS A 100 4.56 -3.65 14.56
C LYS A 100 3.22 -4.27 14.16
N TYR A 101 2.73 -3.97 12.95
CA TYR A 101 1.42 -4.43 12.50
C TYR A 101 1.44 -5.87 12.02
N SER A 102 2.51 -6.35 11.38
CA SER A 102 2.67 -7.77 11.05
C SER A 102 2.62 -8.63 12.32
N ALA A 103 3.34 -8.25 13.38
CA ALA A 103 3.29 -8.96 14.65
C ALA A 103 1.87 -9.01 15.25
N ARG A 104 1.09 -7.94 15.12
CA ARG A 104 -0.32 -7.92 15.55
C ARG A 104 -1.20 -8.84 14.71
N VAL A 105 -1.00 -8.87 13.39
CA VAL A 105 -1.72 -9.78 12.48
C VAL A 105 -1.42 -11.23 12.82
N ASP A 106 -0.16 -11.56 13.15
CA ASP A 106 0.22 -12.92 13.55
C ASP A 106 -0.47 -13.36 14.84
N VAL A 107 -0.57 -12.46 15.83
CA VAL A 107 -1.30 -12.72 17.09
C VAL A 107 -2.78 -12.96 16.81
N LEU A 108 -3.43 -12.08 16.04
CA LEU A 108 -4.84 -12.24 15.68
C LEU A 108 -5.08 -13.54 14.91
N SER A 109 -4.20 -13.89 13.97
CA SER A 109 -4.30 -15.12 13.18
C SER A 109 -4.22 -16.36 14.08
N LYS A 110 -3.31 -16.37 15.07
CA LYS A 110 -3.23 -17.46 16.06
C LYS A 110 -4.48 -17.57 16.92
N GLN A 111 -5.05 -16.44 17.35
CA GLN A 111 -6.29 -16.41 18.13
C GLN A 111 -7.47 -16.95 17.32
N VAL A 112 -7.61 -16.51 16.06
CA VAL A 112 -8.63 -17.05 15.14
C VAL A 112 -8.45 -18.55 14.97
N ARG A 113 -7.22 -19.03 14.74
CA ARG A 113 -6.96 -20.46 14.56
C ARG A 113 -7.31 -21.30 15.81
N ALA A 114 -7.02 -20.78 16.99
CA ALA A 114 -7.39 -21.44 18.24
C ALA A 114 -8.93 -21.52 18.41
N LEU A 115 -9.65 -20.46 18.04
CA LEU A 115 -11.11 -20.46 18.03
C LEU A 115 -11.69 -21.45 17.01
N GLU A 116 -11.16 -21.48 15.79
CA GLU A 116 -11.56 -22.44 14.76
C GLU A 116 -11.41 -23.88 15.27
N THR A 117 -10.22 -24.21 15.79
CA THR A 117 -9.89 -25.57 16.28
C THR A 117 -10.74 -25.98 17.50
N SER A 118 -11.15 -25.04 18.33
CA SER A 118 -11.98 -25.32 19.51
C SER A 118 -13.49 -25.35 19.24
N SER A 119 -13.94 -24.95 18.04
CA SER A 119 -15.36 -24.84 17.71
C SER A 119 -15.77 -25.72 16.53
N TRP A 120 -15.32 -25.38 15.33
CA TRP A 120 -15.72 -26.01 14.06
C TRP A 120 -14.73 -27.08 13.60
N ASP A 121 -13.44 -26.93 13.85
CA ASP A 121 -12.37 -27.85 13.44
C ASP A 121 -12.06 -28.93 14.52
N ARG A 122 -12.91 -29.07 15.56
CA ARG A 122 -12.72 -30.10 16.59
C ARG A 122 -13.12 -31.49 16.06
N PRO A 123 -12.46 -32.58 16.48
CA PRO A 123 -12.70 -33.93 15.94
C PRO A 123 -14.14 -34.44 16.11
N ASP A 124 -14.86 -33.92 17.10
CA ASP A 124 -16.25 -34.26 17.43
C ASP A 124 -17.26 -33.22 16.94
N ALA A 125 -16.84 -32.23 16.14
CA ALA A 125 -17.74 -31.25 15.56
C ALA A 125 -18.77 -31.94 14.66
N LYS A 126 -20.05 -31.68 14.91
CA LYS A 126 -21.15 -32.05 14.03
C LYS A 126 -21.73 -30.77 13.45
N GLU A 127 -21.79 -30.68 12.13
CA GLU A 127 -22.49 -29.59 11.46
C GLU A 127 -23.99 -29.72 11.75
N ASP A 128 -24.55 -28.70 12.39
CA ASP A 128 -26.00 -28.53 12.50
C ASP A 128 -26.49 -27.84 11.23
N PHE A 129 -27.06 -28.62 10.30
CA PHE A 129 -27.63 -28.10 9.06
C PHE A 129 -28.95 -27.34 9.25
N GLY A 130 -29.45 -27.26 10.49
CA GLY A 130 -30.78 -26.76 10.78
C GLY A 130 -31.87 -27.66 10.20
N SER A 131 -33.07 -27.59 10.75
CA SER A 131 -34.23 -28.28 10.17
C SER A 131 -34.71 -27.53 8.93
N ALA A 132 -34.01 -27.69 7.80
CA ALA A 132 -34.58 -27.45 6.48
C ALA A 132 -35.58 -28.58 6.17
N GLY A 133 -36.71 -28.59 6.89
CA GLY A 133 -37.71 -29.65 6.79
C GLY A 133 -38.78 -29.53 7.86
N ALA A 134 -39.70 -28.59 7.68
CA ALA A 134 -41.11 -28.68 8.03
C ALA A 134 -41.87 -27.51 7.39
#